data_AF-A0AAW4G874-F1
#
_entry.id   AF-A0AAW4G874-F1
#
_cell.length_a   1.000
_cell.length_b   1.000
_cell.length_c   1.000
_cell.angle_alpha   90.00
_cell.angle_beta   90.00
_cell.angle_gamma   90.00
#
_symmetry.space_group_name_H-M   'P 1'
#
loop_
_entity.id
_entity.type
_entity.pdbx_description
1 polymer ?
#
loop_
_entity_poly.entity_id
_entity_poly.type
_entity_poly.pdbx_seq_one_letter_code
_entity_poly.pdbx_strand_id
1 'polypeptide(L)' 'MSIDEWLTPAEVAAELKINVRTIREWIRAGRLKAEQLGPRTTRIRRAALSEL' A
#
# COMPACT_ATOMS: atom_id res chain seq x y z
N MET A 1 10.20 -16.96 -7.07
CA MET A 1 8.85 -17.10 -6.47
C MET A 1 8.37 -15.68 -6.19
N SER A 2 7.84 -15.00 -7.21
CA SER A 2 7.48 -13.59 -7.11
C SER A 2 5.96 -13.49 -7.06
N ILE A 3 5.43 -13.51 -5.85
CA ILE A 3 4.00 -13.28 -5.63
C ILE A 3 3.84 -11.77 -5.67
N ASP A 4 3.41 -11.25 -6.83
CA ASP A 4 2.98 -9.87 -7.00
C ASP A 4 1.67 -9.68 -6.22
N GLU A 5 1.80 -9.67 -4.89
CA GLU A 5 0.69 -9.69 -3.97
C GLU A 5 0.15 -8.27 -3.82
N TRP A 6 -1.12 -8.11 -4.17
CA TRP A 6 -1.82 -6.85 -4.01
C TRP A 6 -2.36 -6.73 -2.60
N LEU A 7 -1.80 -5.82 -1.83
CA LEU A 7 -2.16 -5.57 -0.45
C LEU A 7 -3.12 -4.39 -0.35
N THR A 8 -3.98 -4.41 0.65
CA THR A 8 -4.75 -3.25 1.08
C THR A 8 -3.91 -2.37 2.00
N PRO A 9 -4.25 -1.07 2.14
CA PRO A 9 -3.56 -0.20 3.10
C PRO A 9 -3.55 -0.72 4.54
N ALA A 10 -4.54 -1.54 4.92
CA ALA A 10 -4.61 -2.16 6.23
C ALA A 10 -3.61 -3.31 6.39
N GLU A 11 -3.47 -4.17 5.37
CA GLU A 11 -2.49 -5.25 5.37
C GLU A 11 -1.06 -4.71 5.35
N VAL A 12 -0.79 -3.70 4.51
CA VAL A 12 0.50 -3.01 4.48
C VAL A 12 0.85 -2.41 5.85
N ALA A 13 -0.13 -1.78 6.50
CA ALA A 13 0.04 -1.21 7.83
C ALA A 13 0.34 -2.29 8.88
N ALA A 14 -0.29 -3.45 8.79
CA ALA A 14 -0.03 -4.58 9.67
C ALA A 14 1.39 -5.16 9.47
N GLU A 15 1.84 -5.31 8.22
CA GLU A 15 3.19 -5.78 7.90
C GLU A 15 4.27 -4.83 8.40
N LEU A 16 4.11 -3.54 8.13
CA LEU A 16 5.06 -2.51 8.55
C LEU A 16 4.90 -2.10 10.02
N LYS A 17 3.88 -2.62 10.71
CA LYS A 17 3.51 -2.28 12.09
C LYS A 17 3.35 -0.76 12.32
N ILE A 18 2.79 -0.07 11.32
CA ILE A 18 2.48 1.36 11.39
C ILE A 18 0.99 1.62 11.26
N ASN A 19 0.58 2.86 11.49
CA ASN A 19 -0.84 3.22 11.38
C ASN A 19 -1.27 3.25 9.90
N VAL A 20 -2.46 2.72 9.59
CA VAL A 20 -3.10 2.82 8.27
C VAL A 20 -3.19 4.27 7.78
N ARG A 21 -3.34 5.23 8.70
CA ARG A 21 -3.30 6.66 8.40
C ARG A 21 -2.00 7.07 7.74
N THR A 22 -0.85 6.60 8.25
CA THR A 22 0.48 6.88 7.68
C THR A 22 0.59 6.35 6.26
N ILE A 23 0.09 5.13 6.02
CA ILE A 23 0.02 4.56 4.66
C ILE A 23 -0.83 5.42 3.73
N ARG A 24 -2.02 5.86 4.18
CA ARG A 24 -2.89 6.76 3.39
C ARG A 24 -2.25 8.10 3.12
N GLU A 25 -1.49 8.64 4.07
CA GLU A 25 -0.71 9.88 3.91
C GLU A 25 0.40 9.69 2.87
N TRP A 26 1.12 8.57 2.88
CA TRP A 26 2.14 8.26 1.86
C TRP A 26 1.56 8.12 0.46
N ILE A 27 0.39 7.49 0.33
CA ILE A 27 -0.32 7.39 -0.94
C ILE A 27 -0.73 8.78 -1.42
N ARG A 28 -1.31 9.60 -0.55
CA ARG A 28 -1.68 10.99 -0.88
C ARG A 28 -0.47 11.86 -1.23
N ALA A 29 0.66 11.64 -0.56
CA ALA A 29 1.90 12.35 -0.82
C ALA A 29 2.66 11.83 -2.05
N GLY A 30 2.17 10.76 -2.71
CA GLY A 30 2.84 10.15 -3.86
C GLY A 30 4.12 9.37 -3.51
N ARG A 31 4.39 9.14 -2.22
CA ARG A 31 5.55 8.37 -1.74
C ARG A 31 5.35 6.87 -1.89
N LEU A 32 4.10 6.42 -1.80
CA LEU A 32 3.75 5.01 -1.98
C LEU A 32 2.87 4.85 -3.23
N LYS A 33 3.36 4.10 -4.21
CA LYS A 33 2.58 3.75 -5.40
C LYS A 33 1.45 2.80 -5.01
N ALA A 34 0.22 3.28 -5.17
CA ALA A 34 -0.99 2.51 -4.99
C ALA A 34 -1.88 2.66 -6.23
N GLU A 35 -2.52 1.57 -6.63
CA GLU A 35 -3.53 1.57 -7.68
C GLU A 35 -4.93 1.67 -7.07
N GLN A 36 -5.74 2.54 -7.65
CA GLN A 36 -7.17 2.61 -7.34
C GLN A 36 -7.91 1.58 -8.20
N LEU A 37 -8.40 0.51 -7.57
CA LEU A 37 -9.21 -0.52 -8.22
C LEU A 37 -10.71 -0.14 -8.25
N GLY A 38 -11.07 1.00 -7.66
CA GLY A 38 -12.43 1.56 -7.68
C GLY A 38 -12.58 2.79 -6.79
N PRO A 39 -13.80 3.34 -6.66
CA PRO A 39 -14.06 4.61 -5.95
C PRO A 39 -13.64 4.59 -4.47
N ARG A 40 -13.60 3.40 -3.85
CA ARG A 40 -13.25 3.21 -2.43
C ARG A 40 -12.16 2.16 -2.19
N THR A 41 -11.65 1.55 -3.26
CA THR A 41 -10.72 0.42 -3.17
C THR A 41 -9.37 0.83 -3.69
N THR A 42 -8.39 0.89 -2.79
CA THR A 42 -6.99 1.14 -3.11
C THR A 42 -6.20 -0.12 -2.80
N ARG A 43 -5.35 -0.53 -3.74
CA ARG A 43 -4.47 -1.69 -3.65
C ARG A 43 -3.03 -1.22 -3.86
N ILE A 44 -2.12 -1.80 -3.10
CA ILE A 44 -0.70 -1.46 -3.07
C ILE A 44 0.02 -2.74 -3.48
N ARG A 45 0.92 -2.68 -4.46
CA ARG A 45 1.75 -3.84 -4.75
C ARG A 45 2.74 -4.05 -3.61
N ARG A 46 2.90 -5.28 -3.14
CA ARG A 46 3.95 -5.58 -2.14
C ARG A 46 5.34 -5.15 -2.63
N ALA A 47 5.63 -5.27 -3.93
CA ALA A 47 6.87 -4.79 -4.53
C ALA A 47 7.12 -3.27 -4.36
N ALA A 48 6.05 -2.46 -4.25
CA ALA A 48 6.19 -1.03 -3.98
C ALA A 48 6.66 -0.74 -2.55
N LEU A 49 6.56 -1.71 -1.63
CA LEU A 49 7.05 -1.58 -0.25
C LEU A 49 8.56 -1.80 -0.15
N SER A 50 9.14 -2.59 -1.04
CA SER A 50 10.59 -2.77 -1.13
C SER A 50 11.32 -1.55 -1.71
N GLU A 51 10.60 -0.63 -2.36
CA GLU A 51 11.15 0.60 -2.97
C GLU A 51 10.99 1.85 -2.09
N LEU A 52 10.48 1.70 -0.86
CA LEU A 52 10.16 2.79 0.08
C LEU A 52 11.40 3.34 0.82
#